data_AF-A0A945J794-F1
#
_entry.id   AF-A0A945J794-F1
#
_cell.length_a   1.000
_cell.length_b   1.000
_cell.length_c   1.000
_cell.angle_alpha   90.00
_cell.angle_beta   90.00
_cell.angle_gamma   90.00
#
_symmetry.space_group_name_H-M   'P 1'
#
loop_
_entity.id
_entity.type
_entity.pdbx_description
1 polymer ?
#
loop_
_entity_poly.entity_id
_entity_poly.type
_entity_poly.pdbx_seq_one_letter_code
_entity_poly.pdbx_strand_id
1 'polypeptide(L)'
;MSEPFDGTAYREPEPEKDKKRKLWRNLFLFNLCFSLLLVGLFWLPSKLVDLDAFLSSPSVNLPESGEVAKDTKEKVAPVPRPPSNMLATQVITINASSEKDYVYFDFSVGKPVRILDPSSLEWDLAFRRGKIISNGGASSKFGKAGLFDMSDIDFEEVTQVPTGEYVQDIATKTETENPVLLKWYNYNYLSHKLTAKKNIYAVRTADGKFAKFQFLSFYCDNKEAGCVKIRYVYQGNGSNSFLKTASAPTANEVAPL
;
A
#
# COMPACT_ATOMS: atom_id res chain seq x y z
N MET A 1 32.62 17.07 69.47
CA MET A 1 33.19 18.27 68.81
C MET A 1 34.19 17.78 67.77
N SER A 2 34.33 18.30 66.54
CA SER A 2 33.57 19.36 65.80
C SER A 2 34.18 19.53 64.40
N GLU A 3 33.51 19.69 63.24
CA GLU A 3 32.12 19.55 62.75
C GLU A 3 32.22 19.19 61.22
N PRO A 4 31.17 18.72 60.49
CA PRO A 4 31.27 18.49 59.05
C PRO A 4 31.28 19.81 58.24
N PHE A 5 32.07 19.87 57.18
CA PHE A 5 32.23 21.08 56.36
C PHE A 5 31.08 21.20 55.34
N ASP A 6 30.09 22.06 55.64
CA ASP A 6 29.01 22.37 54.70
C ASP A 6 29.47 23.36 53.62
N GLY A 7 29.10 23.09 52.37
CA GLY A 7 29.70 23.63 51.16
C GLY A 7 28.73 24.36 50.24
N THR A 8 27.61 24.89 50.74
CA THR A 8 26.65 25.65 49.94
C THR A 8 27.20 27.05 49.60
N ALA A 9 28.02 27.14 48.55
CA ALA A 9 28.45 28.41 47.98
C ALA A 9 27.25 29.13 47.33
N TYR A 10 26.64 30.07 48.06
CA TYR A 10 25.63 30.96 47.51
C TYR A 10 26.23 31.84 46.40
N ARG A 11 25.78 31.61 45.17
CA ARG A 11 26.22 32.37 44.01
C ARG A 11 25.44 33.68 43.95
N GLU A 12 26.10 34.80 44.26
CA GLU A 12 25.44 36.11 44.17
C GLU A 12 24.90 36.38 42.75
N PRO A 13 23.67 36.89 42.61
CA PRO A 13 23.09 37.21 41.32
C PRO A 13 23.71 38.49 40.76
N GLU A 14 24.53 38.39 39.70
CA GLU A 14 25.05 39.56 38.97
C GLU A 14 23.92 40.25 38.17
N PRO A 15 23.42 41.42 38.62
CA PRO A 15 22.22 42.03 38.02
C PRO A 15 22.45 42.53 36.59
N GLU A 16 23.70 42.73 36.18
CA GLU A 16 24.07 43.17 34.84
C GLU A 16 23.96 42.04 33.80
N LYS A 17 24.35 40.81 34.16
CA LYS A 17 24.25 39.64 33.25
C LYS A 17 22.79 39.26 33.01
N ASP A 18 21.94 39.37 34.03
CA ASP A 18 20.51 39.09 33.88
C ASP A 18 19.76 40.18 33.10
N LYS A 19 20.14 41.46 33.25
CA LYS A 19 19.66 42.53 32.36
C LYS A 19 20.02 42.25 30.90
N LYS A 20 21.28 41.89 30.61
CA LYS A 20 21.72 41.54 29.24
C LYS A 20 20.97 40.33 28.68
N ARG A 21 20.79 39.26 29.46
CA ARG A 21 20.00 38.07 29.08
C ARG A 21 18.54 38.39 28.79
N LYS A 22 17.89 39.21 29.63
CA LYS A 22 16.50 39.66 29.41
C LYS A 22 16.36 40.48 28.13
N LEU A 23 17.34 41.35 27.84
CA LEU A 23 17.36 42.17 26.63
C LEU A 23 17.53 41.33 25.36
N TRP A 24 18.46 40.35 25.37
CA TRP A 24 18.63 39.39 24.27
C TRP A 24 17.40 38.51 24.03
N ARG A 25 16.75 38.02 25.10
CA ARG A 25 15.49 37.25 24.97
C ARG A 25 14.37 38.09 24.34
N ASN A 26 14.26 39.36 24.72
CA ASN A 26 13.28 40.27 24.13
C ASN A 26 13.59 40.57 22.64
N LEU A 27 14.87 40.76 22.29
CA LEU A 27 15.30 40.93 20.89
C LEU A 27 14.98 39.71 20.02
N PHE A 28 15.25 38.50 20.55
CA PHE A 28 14.96 37.24 19.90
C PHE A 28 13.45 37.04 19.69
N LEU A 29 12.63 37.30 20.72
CA LEU A 29 11.16 37.23 20.61
C LEU A 29 10.61 38.26 19.62
N PHE A 30 11.17 39.47 19.56
CA PHE A 30 10.77 40.48 18.58
C PHE A 30 11.08 40.04 17.14
N ASN A 31 12.30 39.51 16.90
CA ASN A 31 12.70 38.99 15.60
C ASN A 31 11.87 37.76 15.17
N LEU A 32 11.55 36.87 16.11
CA LEU A 32 10.67 35.72 15.89
C LEU A 32 9.23 36.13 15.54
N CYS A 33 8.64 37.08 16.28
CA CYS A 33 7.33 37.62 15.95
C CYS A 33 7.31 38.34 14.60
N PHE A 34 8.36 39.12 14.28
CA PHE A 34 8.45 39.87 13.02
C PHE A 34 8.61 38.92 11.81
N SER A 35 9.41 37.87 11.93
CA SER A 35 9.54 36.85 10.88
C SER A 35 8.26 36.03 10.69
N LEU A 36 7.55 35.66 11.76
CA LEU A 36 6.23 35.03 11.67
C LEU A 36 5.19 35.95 11.02
N LEU A 37 5.23 37.26 11.30
CA LEU A 37 4.36 38.25 10.64
C LEU A 37 4.65 38.38 9.15
N LEU A 38 5.92 38.43 8.75
CA LEU A 38 6.32 38.48 7.34
C LEU A 38 5.95 37.21 6.58
N VAL A 39 6.19 36.03 7.17
CA VAL A 39 5.74 34.75 6.59
C VAL A 39 4.22 34.73 6.48
N GLY A 40 3.50 35.15 7.52
CA GLY A 40 2.04 35.28 7.50
C GLY A 40 1.55 36.15 6.33
N LEU A 41 2.04 37.39 6.25
CA LEU A 41 1.66 38.34 5.19
C LEU A 41 2.02 37.87 3.78
N PHE A 42 3.06 37.05 3.62
CA PHE A 42 3.49 36.52 2.32
C PHE A 42 2.80 35.20 1.91
N TRP A 43 2.39 34.36 2.88
CA TRP A 43 1.81 33.03 2.61
C TRP A 43 0.28 32.94 2.79
N LEU A 44 -0.35 33.81 3.59
CA LEU A 44 -1.82 33.85 3.70
C LEU A 44 -2.53 34.24 2.39
N PRO A 45 -2.05 35.23 1.58
CA PRO A 45 -2.75 35.62 0.36
C PRO A 45 -2.90 34.47 -0.66
N SER A 46 -1.85 33.68 -0.87
CA SER A 46 -1.90 32.54 -1.81
C SER A 46 -2.81 31.42 -1.31
N LYS A 47 -2.82 31.14 0.01
CA LYS A 47 -3.69 30.11 0.60
C LYS A 47 -5.17 30.52 0.67
N LEU A 48 -5.49 31.81 0.70
CA LEU A 48 -6.87 32.28 0.63
C LEU A 48 -7.44 32.19 -0.80
N VAL A 49 -6.62 32.40 -1.83
CA VAL A 49 -7.02 32.19 -3.24
C VAL A 49 -7.30 30.70 -3.53
N ASP A 50 -6.46 29.79 -3.00
CA ASP A 50 -6.71 28.33 -3.07
C ASP A 50 -8.06 27.95 -2.42
N LEU A 51 -8.43 28.60 -1.32
CA LEU A 51 -9.69 28.36 -0.60
C LEU A 51 -10.90 28.91 -1.34
N ASP A 52 -10.81 30.11 -1.92
CA ASP A 52 -11.90 30.69 -2.72
C ASP A 52 -12.16 29.86 -3.98
N ALA A 53 -11.10 29.36 -4.65
CA ALA A 53 -11.23 28.41 -5.76
C ALA A 53 -11.87 27.06 -5.35
N PHE A 54 -11.68 26.62 -4.11
CA PHE A 54 -12.33 25.41 -3.58
C PHE A 54 -13.80 25.65 -3.19
N LEU A 55 -14.13 26.83 -2.65
CA LEU A 55 -15.51 27.22 -2.30
C LEU A 55 -16.36 27.59 -3.52
N SER A 56 -15.74 28.12 -4.58
CA SER A 56 -16.39 28.42 -5.87
C SER A 56 -16.34 27.27 -6.87
N SER A 57 -15.62 26.18 -6.57
CA SER A 57 -15.78 24.92 -7.30
C SER A 57 -17.22 24.41 -7.11
N PRO A 58 -17.95 24.03 -8.19
CA PRO A 58 -19.31 23.53 -8.06
C PRO A 58 -19.35 22.26 -7.21
N SER A 59 -19.74 22.41 -5.95
CA SER A 59 -19.94 21.29 -5.05
C SER A 59 -21.16 20.48 -5.51
N VAL A 60 -21.05 19.16 -5.42
CA VAL A 60 -22.05 18.21 -5.91
C VAL A 60 -23.44 18.57 -5.39
N ASN A 61 -24.40 18.70 -6.30
CA ASN A 61 -25.81 18.96 -5.97
C ASN A 61 -26.33 17.90 -4.96
N LEU A 62 -26.51 18.30 -3.70
CA LEU A 62 -27.44 17.63 -2.80
C LEU A 62 -28.80 18.31 -2.99
N PRO A 63 -29.85 17.61 -3.46
CA PRO A 63 -31.18 18.18 -3.53
C PRO A 63 -31.77 18.32 -2.13
N GLU A 64 -32.16 19.53 -1.76
CA GLU A 64 -33.08 19.77 -0.66
C GLU A 64 -34.49 19.33 -1.08
N SER A 65 -35.16 18.57 -0.21
CA SER A 65 -36.60 18.28 -0.21
C SER A 65 -37.32 18.09 -1.57
N GLY A 66 -37.25 16.87 -2.11
CA GLY A 66 -38.46 16.19 -2.60
C GLY A 66 -39.19 16.74 -3.83
N GLU A 67 -38.53 16.80 -4.99
CA GLU A 67 -39.21 16.75 -6.29
C GLU A 67 -38.53 15.74 -7.22
N VAL A 68 -39.33 15.04 -8.05
CA VAL A 68 -38.86 13.90 -8.85
C VAL A 68 -38.10 14.36 -10.09
N ALA A 69 -36.77 14.25 -10.04
CA ALA A 69 -35.91 14.52 -11.19
C ALA A 69 -36.22 13.54 -12.36
N LYS A 70 -36.52 14.10 -13.53
CA LYS A 70 -36.79 13.32 -14.74
C LYS A 70 -35.52 12.63 -15.25
N ASP A 71 -35.68 11.36 -15.62
CA ASP A 71 -34.67 10.43 -16.10
C ASP A 71 -33.91 10.98 -17.32
N THR A 72 -32.79 11.67 -17.07
CA THR A 72 -31.82 12.04 -18.11
C THR A 72 -30.77 10.95 -18.15
N LYS A 73 -30.87 10.05 -19.13
CA LYS A 73 -29.92 8.97 -19.35
C LYS A 73 -28.57 9.52 -19.79
N GLU A 74 -27.76 9.92 -18.82
CA GLU A 74 -26.34 10.15 -19.03
C GLU A 74 -25.71 8.85 -19.53
N LYS A 75 -25.08 8.92 -20.70
CA LYS A 75 -24.56 7.75 -21.42
C LYS A 75 -23.22 7.34 -20.80
N VAL A 76 -23.28 6.74 -19.61
CA VAL A 76 -22.14 6.14 -18.92
C VAL A 76 -21.38 5.26 -19.92
N ALA A 77 -20.12 5.62 -20.18
CA ALA A 77 -19.26 4.80 -21.02
C ALA A 77 -19.17 3.39 -20.40
N PRO A 78 -19.29 2.32 -21.19
CA PRO A 78 -19.28 0.97 -20.62
C PRO A 78 -17.95 0.75 -19.92
N VAL A 79 -18.01 0.46 -18.62
CA VAL A 79 -16.86 -0.06 -17.87
C VAL A 79 -16.27 -1.21 -18.69
N PRO A 80 -14.94 -1.23 -18.92
CA PRO A 80 -14.30 -2.33 -19.63
C PRO A 80 -14.69 -3.65 -18.97
N ARG A 81 -15.55 -4.42 -19.63
CA ARG A 81 -15.86 -5.76 -19.17
C ARG A 81 -14.61 -6.59 -19.42
N PRO A 82 -14.10 -7.35 -18.42
CA PRO A 82 -13.04 -8.31 -18.70
C PRO A 82 -13.41 -9.16 -19.91
N PRO A 83 -12.47 -9.45 -20.81
CA PRO A 83 -12.76 -10.26 -21.97
C PRO A 83 -13.37 -11.58 -21.49
N SER A 84 -14.49 -12.00 -22.09
CA SER A 84 -15.38 -13.04 -21.54
C SER A 84 -14.72 -14.41 -21.36
N ASN A 85 -13.55 -14.60 -21.99
CA ASN A 85 -12.68 -15.75 -21.87
C ASN A 85 -11.60 -15.64 -20.76
N MET A 86 -11.50 -14.57 -19.97
CA MET A 86 -10.52 -14.52 -18.86
C MET A 86 -10.90 -15.48 -17.71
N LEU A 87 -9.88 -15.99 -17.01
CA LEU A 87 -10.01 -16.66 -15.71
C LEU A 87 -10.62 -15.72 -14.65
N ALA A 88 -11.22 -16.29 -13.61
CA ALA A 88 -11.93 -15.52 -12.60
C ALA A 88 -10.98 -14.69 -11.71
N THR A 89 -11.27 -13.38 -11.62
CA THR A 89 -10.64 -12.49 -10.64
C THR A 89 -11.16 -12.81 -9.24
N GLN A 90 -10.24 -13.10 -8.33
CA GLN A 90 -10.49 -13.33 -6.91
C GLN A 90 -10.10 -12.08 -6.12
N VAL A 91 -10.79 -11.82 -5.00
CA VAL A 91 -10.50 -10.71 -4.09
C VAL A 91 -10.43 -11.26 -2.67
N ILE A 92 -9.34 -10.99 -1.97
CA ILE A 92 -9.09 -11.50 -0.61
C ILE A 92 -8.53 -10.38 0.28
N THR A 93 -8.85 -10.46 1.57
CA THR A 93 -8.29 -9.59 2.61
C THR A 93 -7.50 -10.43 3.59
N ILE A 94 -6.22 -10.10 3.75
CA ILE A 94 -5.25 -10.84 4.56
C ILE A 94 -4.96 -9.99 5.79
N ASN A 95 -5.35 -10.46 6.99
CA ASN A 95 -5.07 -9.77 8.25
C ASN A 95 -3.60 -9.97 8.65
N ALA A 96 -2.72 -9.11 8.14
CA ALA A 96 -1.30 -9.04 8.47
C ALA A 96 -1.01 -7.97 9.54
N SER A 97 -1.91 -7.80 10.51
CA SER A 97 -1.79 -6.75 11.52
C SER A 97 -0.63 -6.96 12.51
N SER A 98 -0.13 -8.19 12.69
CA SER A 98 1.05 -8.47 13.54
C SER A 98 2.30 -7.76 13.03
N GLU A 99 3.08 -7.23 13.96
CA GLU A 99 4.40 -6.62 13.70
C GLU A 99 5.52 -7.67 13.65
N LYS A 100 5.26 -8.89 14.14
CA LYS A 100 6.27 -9.95 14.30
C LYS A 100 6.06 -11.08 13.32
N ASP A 101 4.83 -11.55 13.22
CA ASP A 101 4.48 -12.81 12.56
C ASP A 101 4.07 -12.57 11.11
N TYR A 102 4.46 -13.50 10.24
CA TYR A 102 4.05 -13.52 8.85
C TYR A 102 2.75 -14.33 8.68
N VAL A 103 1.83 -13.82 7.88
CA VAL A 103 0.66 -14.54 7.39
C VAL A 103 0.95 -15.02 5.98
N TYR A 104 1.06 -16.34 5.83
CA TYR A 104 1.37 -17.01 4.57
C TYR A 104 0.14 -17.17 3.69
N PHE A 105 0.32 -17.12 2.37
CA PHE A 105 -0.74 -17.18 1.36
C PHE A 105 -0.27 -17.96 0.13
N ASP A 106 -1.14 -18.84 -0.38
CA ASP A 106 -0.96 -19.63 -1.60
C ASP A 106 -2.05 -19.22 -2.61
N PHE A 107 -1.64 -18.85 -3.84
CA PHE A 107 -2.57 -18.43 -4.89
C PHE A 107 -3.49 -19.56 -5.38
N SER A 108 -3.06 -20.82 -5.24
CA SER A 108 -3.80 -22.01 -5.63
C SER A 108 -4.93 -22.36 -4.64
N VAL A 109 -4.72 -22.11 -3.35
CA VAL A 109 -5.73 -22.32 -2.29
C VAL A 109 -6.59 -21.07 -2.10
N GLY A 110 -6.07 -19.88 -2.39
CA GLY A 110 -6.80 -18.61 -2.44
C GLY A 110 -7.17 -18.00 -1.08
N LYS A 111 -6.53 -18.46 0.00
CA LYS A 111 -6.73 -17.98 1.37
C LYS A 111 -5.42 -18.10 2.16
N PRO A 112 -5.31 -17.44 3.33
CA PRO A 112 -4.18 -17.65 4.23
C PRO A 112 -4.01 -19.14 4.61
N VAL A 113 -2.75 -19.57 4.65
CA VAL A 113 -2.34 -20.96 4.94
C VAL A 113 -1.50 -21.00 6.22
N ARG A 114 -1.55 -22.14 6.93
CA ARG A 114 -0.73 -22.39 8.11
C ARG A 114 0.33 -23.43 7.77
N ILE A 115 1.56 -22.96 7.56
CA ILE A 115 2.71 -23.84 7.27
C ILE A 115 3.40 -24.27 8.57
N LEU A 116 4.13 -25.39 8.52
CA LEU A 116 5.01 -25.86 9.60
C LEU A 116 6.48 -25.53 9.35
N ASP A 117 6.88 -25.42 8.07
CA ASP A 117 8.24 -25.10 7.65
C ASP A 117 8.21 -23.97 6.59
N PRO A 118 8.83 -22.81 6.84
CA PRO A 118 9.02 -21.75 5.85
C PRO A 118 9.75 -22.19 4.57
N SER A 119 10.55 -23.26 4.60
CA SER A 119 11.25 -23.78 3.41
C SER A 119 10.34 -24.61 2.47
N SER A 120 9.14 -24.97 2.92
CA SER A 120 8.13 -25.68 2.14
C SER A 120 7.65 -24.89 0.93
N LEU A 121 7.01 -25.58 -0.03
CA LEU A 121 6.36 -24.97 -1.21
C LEU A 121 4.86 -24.68 -0.98
N GLU A 122 4.38 -24.73 0.27
CA GLU A 122 2.96 -24.59 0.64
C GLU A 122 2.45 -23.13 0.66
N TRP A 123 3.28 -22.17 0.23
CA TRP A 123 3.00 -20.74 0.27
C TRP A 123 3.73 -20.02 -0.87
N ASP A 124 3.16 -18.91 -1.37
CA ASP A 124 3.76 -18.10 -2.44
C ASP A 124 4.22 -16.73 -1.95
N LEU A 125 3.39 -16.08 -1.13
CA LEU A 125 3.65 -14.78 -0.52
C LEU A 125 3.41 -14.86 0.99
N ALA A 126 4.14 -14.06 1.75
CA ALA A 126 3.87 -13.87 3.17
C ALA A 126 3.83 -12.39 3.54
N PHE A 127 2.85 -12.02 4.36
CA PHE A 127 2.48 -10.64 4.67
C PHE A 127 2.70 -10.35 6.16
N ARG A 128 3.35 -9.22 6.49
CA ARG A 128 3.55 -8.72 7.86
C ARG A 128 3.53 -7.19 7.86
N ARG A 129 2.51 -6.57 8.45
CA ARG A 129 2.19 -5.14 8.26
C ARG A 129 2.18 -4.83 6.75
N GLY A 130 2.81 -3.72 6.34
CA GLY A 130 3.01 -3.39 4.92
C GLY A 130 4.13 -4.17 4.22
N LYS A 131 4.88 -5.03 4.93
CA LYS A 131 5.99 -5.79 4.37
C LYS A 131 5.51 -7.12 3.78
N ILE A 132 6.06 -7.46 2.62
CA ILE A 132 5.67 -8.64 1.85
C ILE A 132 6.95 -9.31 1.33
N ILE A 133 6.99 -10.63 1.45
CA ILE A 133 8.07 -11.51 0.99
C ILE A 133 7.48 -12.60 0.09
N SER A 134 8.30 -13.19 -0.78
CA SER A 134 7.91 -14.29 -1.67
C SER A 134 8.67 -15.58 -1.35
N ASN A 135 8.12 -16.74 -1.67
CA ASN A 135 8.76 -18.03 -1.45
C ASN A 135 9.87 -18.30 -2.49
N GLY A 136 10.99 -17.59 -2.36
CA GLY A 136 12.15 -17.75 -3.22
C GLY A 136 13.33 -16.88 -2.79
N GLY A 137 14.51 -17.13 -3.37
CA GLY A 137 15.73 -16.40 -3.06
C GLY A 137 16.12 -16.53 -1.58
N ALA A 138 16.27 -15.40 -0.90
CA ALA A 138 16.65 -15.36 0.52
C ALA A 138 15.54 -15.82 1.49
N SER A 139 14.28 -15.88 1.06
CA SER A 139 13.16 -16.34 1.88
C SER A 139 13.04 -17.88 1.88
N SER A 140 13.42 -18.53 0.78
CA SER A 140 13.42 -19.98 0.65
C SER A 140 14.36 -20.43 -0.48
N LYS A 141 15.19 -21.43 -0.19
CA LYS A 141 16.12 -22.02 -1.16
C LYS A 141 15.43 -22.94 -2.18
N PHE A 142 14.29 -23.53 -1.82
CA PHE A 142 13.57 -24.50 -2.66
C PHE A 142 12.48 -23.83 -3.50
N GLY A 143 11.90 -22.75 -2.98
CA GLY A 143 10.88 -21.96 -3.66
C GLY A 143 11.44 -21.20 -4.87
N LYS A 144 10.67 -21.19 -5.96
CA LYS A 144 11.00 -20.50 -7.21
C LYS A 144 10.27 -19.16 -7.35
N ALA A 145 9.63 -18.68 -6.28
CA ALA A 145 8.82 -17.49 -6.37
C ALA A 145 9.67 -16.24 -6.61
N GLY A 146 9.04 -15.27 -7.25
CA GLY A 146 9.62 -13.97 -7.54
C GLY A 146 8.58 -13.07 -8.20
N LEU A 147 8.89 -11.78 -8.28
CA LEU A 147 7.94 -10.74 -8.70
C LEU A 147 8.45 -9.92 -9.87
N PHE A 148 7.51 -9.39 -10.65
CA PHE A 148 7.77 -8.45 -11.73
C PHE A 148 6.71 -7.33 -11.70
N ASP A 149 7.15 -6.07 -11.64
CA ASP A 149 6.27 -4.89 -11.66
C ASP A 149 5.84 -4.62 -13.11
N MET A 150 4.54 -4.75 -13.38
CA MET A 150 3.95 -4.47 -14.70
C MET A 150 3.48 -3.02 -14.84
N SER A 151 3.77 -2.14 -13.88
CA SER A 151 3.33 -0.73 -13.84
C SER A 151 1.80 -0.57 -13.76
N ASP A 152 1.31 0.67 -13.87
CA ASP A 152 -0.11 1.05 -13.88
C ASP A 152 -0.75 0.76 -15.26
N ILE A 153 -0.94 -0.52 -15.55
CA ILE A 153 -1.74 -1.04 -16.68
C ILE A 153 -3.13 -1.41 -16.15
N ASP A 154 -4.18 -1.44 -16.99
CA ASP A 154 -5.48 -1.93 -16.55
C ASP A 154 -5.43 -3.44 -16.23
N PHE A 155 -5.98 -3.82 -15.08
CA PHE A 155 -6.01 -5.20 -14.62
C PHE A 155 -6.77 -6.13 -15.56
N GLU A 156 -7.82 -5.64 -16.22
CA GLU A 156 -8.63 -6.45 -17.13
C GLU A 156 -7.99 -6.58 -18.53
N GLU A 157 -6.99 -5.75 -18.86
CA GLU A 157 -6.21 -5.83 -20.11
C GLU A 157 -5.03 -6.82 -20.02
N VAL A 158 -4.51 -7.09 -18.81
CA VAL A 158 -3.42 -8.07 -18.61
C VAL A 158 -3.93 -9.50 -18.81
N THR A 159 -3.84 -9.98 -20.05
CA THR A 159 -4.21 -11.35 -20.45
C THR A 159 -3.07 -12.37 -20.32
N GLN A 160 -1.83 -11.90 -20.16
CA GLN A 160 -0.64 -12.75 -19.95
C GLN A 160 0.46 -12.01 -19.16
N VAL A 161 1.36 -12.75 -18.53
CA VAL A 161 2.56 -12.22 -17.86
C VAL A 161 3.86 -12.58 -18.61
N PRO A 162 4.97 -11.87 -18.39
CA PRO A 162 6.28 -12.27 -18.91
C PRO A 162 6.71 -13.65 -18.39
N THR A 163 7.48 -14.40 -19.19
CA THR A 163 8.12 -15.67 -18.79
C THR A 163 9.63 -15.52 -18.50
N GLY A 164 10.13 -14.27 -18.53
CA GLY A 164 11.54 -13.94 -18.30
C GLY A 164 11.94 -13.98 -16.83
N GLU A 165 12.90 -13.14 -16.45
CA GLU A 165 13.39 -13.08 -15.07
C GLU A 165 12.40 -12.40 -14.13
N TYR A 166 12.26 -12.97 -12.93
CA TYR A 166 11.45 -12.45 -11.83
C TYR A 166 12.37 -12.15 -10.65
N VAL A 167 12.15 -11.01 -9.99
CA VAL A 167 12.96 -10.58 -8.85
C VAL A 167 12.57 -11.39 -7.63
N GLN A 168 13.48 -12.25 -7.17
CA GLN A 168 13.35 -13.00 -5.92
C GLN A 168 13.73 -12.12 -4.72
N ASP A 169 13.43 -12.61 -3.52
CA ASP A 169 13.77 -11.92 -2.29
C ASP A 169 15.28 -11.91 -2.03
N ILE A 170 15.76 -10.81 -1.44
CA ILE A 170 17.17 -10.62 -1.06
C ILE A 170 17.32 -10.51 0.45
N ALA A 171 18.46 -11.00 0.97
CA ALA A 171 18.83 -10.81 2.36
C ALA A 171 19.47 -9.43 2.53
N THR A 172 18.91 -8.59 3.41
CA THR A 172 19.57 -7.34 3.84
C THR A 172 20.32 -7.55 5.16
N LYS A 173 20.89 -6.47 5.71
CA LYS A 173 21.52 -6.48 7.04
C LYS A 173 20.54 -6.69 8.19
N THR A 174 19.25 -6.44 7.98
CA THR A 174 18.22 -6.43 9.04
C THR A 174 17.16 -7.50 8.86
N GLU A 175 16.73 -7.75 7.62
CA GLU A 175 15.66 -8.69 7.30
C GLU A 175 15.58 -9.00 5.80
N THR A 176 14.99 -10.13 5.42
CA THR A 176 14.73 -10.49 4.02
C THR A 176 13.64 -9.60 3.42
N GLU A 177 13.80 -9.14 2.19
CA GLU A 177 12.82 -8.28 1.50
C GLU A 177 12.75 -8.55 0.00
N ASN A 178 11.61 -8.22 -0.64
CA ASN A 178 11.51 -8.22 -2.09
C ASN A 178 11.60 -6.77 -2.64
N PRO A 179 12.60 -6.44 -3.48
CA PRO A 179 12.78 -5.09 -4.03
C PRO A 179 11.55 -4.53 -4.77
N VAL A 180 10.76 -5.39 -5.43
CA VAL A 180 9.55 -5.00 -6.18
C VAL A 180 8.43 -4.52 -5.24
N LEU A 181 8.37 -5.05 -4.01
CA LEU A 181 7.28 -4.78 -3.07
C LEU A 181 7.65 -3.81 -1.93
N LEU A 182 8.84 -3.19 -1.95
CA LEU A 182 9.25 -2.24 -0.90
C LEU A 182 8.33 -1.02 -0.75
N LYS A 183 7.71 -0.58 -1.86
CA LYS A 183 6.87 0.61 -1.93
C LYS A 183 5.65 0.38 -2.81
N TRP A 184 4.87 -0.66 -2.52
CA TRP A 184 3.58 -0.92 -3.20
C TRP A 184 2.48 0.10 -2.85
N TYR A 185 2.76 1.02 -1.91
CA TYR A 185 1.88 2.10 -1.50
C TYR A 185 2.56 3.48 -1.63
N ASN A 186 1.74 4.52 -1.60
CA ASN A 186 2.14 5.91 -1.37
C ASN A 186 1.78 6.29 0.08
N TYR A 187 2.69 6.97 0.77
CA TYR A 187 2.46 7.47 2.14
C TYR A 187 2.19 8.98 2.12
N ASN A 188 1.09 9.39 2.74
CA ASN A 188 0.74 10.79 2.92
C ASN A 188 1.24 11.27 4.29
N TYR A 189 2.27 12.13 4.30
CA TYR A 189 2.91 12.63 5.52
C TYR A 189 2.03 13.52 6.41
N LEU A 190 0.95 14.11 5.88
CA LEU A 190 0.04 14.98 6.64
C LEU A 190 -1.05 14.19 7.38
N SER A 191 -1.58 13.15 6.74
CA SER A 191 -2.67 12.31 7.29
C SER A 191 -2.18 10.98 7.84
N HIS A 192 -0.88 10.67 7.68
CA HIS A 192 -0.25 9.39 8.00
C HIS A 192 -0.91 8.16 7.34
N LYS A 193 -1.62 8.35 6.21
CA LYS A 193 -2.34 7.28 5.50
C LYS A 193 -1.51 6.65 4.38
N LEU A 194 -1.73 5.36 4.17
CA LEU A 194 -1.17 4.58 3.05
C LEU A 194 -2.24 4.38 1.97
N THR A 195 -1.93 4.76 0.74
CA THR A 195 -2.79 4.49 -0.42
C THR A 195 -2.08 3.48 -1.30
N ALA A 196 -2.73 2.36 -1.62
CA ALA A 196 -2.19 1.36 -2.53
C ALA A 196 -1.89 2.00 -3.90
N LYS A 197 -0.76 1.64 -4.51
CA LYS A 197 -0.49 1.98 -5.91
C LYS A 197 -1.34 1.11 -6.82
N LYS A 198 -1.60 1.61 -8.03
CA LYS A 198 -2.32 0.89 -9.08
C LYS A 198 -1.47 -0.14 -9.83
N ASN A 199 -0.16 -0.21 -9.54
CA ASN A 199 0.75 -1.18 -10.16
C ASN A 199 0.18 -2.61 -10.11
N ILE A 200 0.23 -3.29 -11.25
CA ILE A 200 0.00 -4.73 -11.34
C ILE A 200 1.32 -5.44 -11.12
N TYR A 201 1.28 -6.52 -10.36
CA TYR A 201 2.42 -7.38 -10.13
C TYR A 201 2.15 -8.74 -10.77
N ALA A 202 3.05 -9.17 -11.65
CA ALA A 202 3.16 -10.58 -11.99
C ALA A 202 3.96 -11.28 -10.90
N VAL A 203 3.56 -12.51 -10.56
CA VAL A 203 4.27 -13.38 -9.64
C VAL A 203 4.43 -14.75 -10.27
N ARG A 204 5.65 -15.27 -10.19
CA ARG A 204 5.91 -16.69 -10.33
C ARG A 204 5.71 -17.31 -8.94
N THR A 205 4.94 -18.39 -8.84
CA THR A 205 4.66 -19.09 -7.58
C THR A 205 5.84 -19.96 -7.12
N ALA A 206 5.81 -20.45 -5.89
CA ALA A 206 6.86 -21.29 -5.30
C ALA A 206 7.16 -22.54 -6.14
N ASP A 207 6.10 -23.15 -6.69
CA ASP A 207 6.13 -24.32 -7.56
C ASP A 207 6.38 -24.00 -9.04
N GLY A 208 6.37 -22.71 -9.43
CA GLY A 208 6.79 -22.20 -10.73
C GLY A 208 5.68 -21.88 -11.74
N LYS A 209 4.41 -21.87 -11.31
CA LYS A 209 3.23 -21.36 -12.07
C LYS A 209 3.15 -19.82 -11.97
N PHE A 210 2.04 -19.24 -12.42
CA PHE A 210 1.89 -17.78 -12.54
C PHE A 210 0.59 -17.24 -11.96
N ALA A 211 0.66 -16.04 -11.38
CA ALA A 211 -0.49 -15.18 -11.11
C ALA A 211 -0.21 -13.72 -11.46
N LYS A 212 -1.27 -12.93 -11.66
CA LYS A 212 -1.23 -11.47 -11.59
C LYS A 212 -1.99 -11.01 -10.36
N PHE A 213 -1.54 -9.96 -9.68
CA PHE A 213 -2.28 -9.35 -8.58
C PHE A 213 -2.07 -7.84 -8.49
N GLN A 214 -2.98 -7.17 -7.78
CA GLN A 214 -2.95 -5.73 -7.51
C GLN A 214 -3.41 -5.50 -6.07
N PHE A 215 -2.76 -4.57 -5.38
CA PHE A 215 -3.18 -4.11 -4.05
C PHE A 215 -4.35 -3.14 -4.15
N LEU A 216 -5.33 -3.30 -3.25
CA LEU A 216 -6.52 -2.47 -3.17
C LEU A 216 -6.56 -1.63 -1.89
N SER A 217 -6.11 -2.18 -0.76
CA SER A 217 -6.13 -1.50 0.55
C SER A 217 -5.09 -2.08 1.51
N PHE A 218 -4.70 -1.27 2.51
CA PHE A 218 -3.96 -1.69 3.70
C PHE A 218 -4.83 -1.70 4.98
N TYR A 219 -6.08 -1.27 4.87
CA TYR A 219 -6.99 -1.07 5.99
C TYR A 219 -8.05 -2.17 6.09
N CYS A 220 -8.29 -2.59 7.31
CA CYS A 220 -9.38 -3.47 7.72
C CYS A 220 -10.73 -2.72 7.64
N ASP A 221 -11.85 -3.42 7.69
CA ASP A 221 -13.18 -2.80 7.55
C ASP A 221 -13.52 -1.87 8.74
N ASN A 222 -12.93 -2.11 9.92
CA ASN A 222 -12.96 -1.21 11.08
C ASN A 222 -11.99 0.00 10.95
N LYS A 223 -11.33 0.17 9.80
CA LYS A 223 -10.33 1.21 9.47
C LYS A 223 -8.98 1.07 10.17
N GLU A 224 -8.73 -0.01 10.90
CA GLU A 224 -7.39 -0.30 11.44
C GLU A 224 -6.40 -0.68 10.34
N ALA A 225 -5.12 -0.42 10.59
CA ALA A 225 -4.04 -0.67 9.62
C ALA A 225 -3.44 -2.07 9.81
N GLY A 226 -3.32 -2.83 8.72
CA GLY A 226 -2.76 -4.19 8.73
C GLY A 226 -3.49 -5.21 7.88
N CYS A 227 -4.70 -4.91 7.38
CA CYS A 227 -5.40 -5.81 6.47
C CYS A 227 -5.06 -5.48 5.01
N VAL A 228 -4.20 -6.31 4.41
CA VAL A 228 -3.83 -6.19 2.99
C VAL A 228 -4.96 -6.79 2.14
N LYS A 229 -5.70 -5.94 1.42
CA LYS A 229 -6.71 -6.38 0.44
C LYS A 229 -6.08 -6.41 -0.95
N ILE A 230 -6.13 -7.55 -1.63
CA ILE A 230 -5.63 -7.75 -3.00
C ILE A 230 -6.74 -8.27 -3.91
N ARG A 231 -6.65 -7.97 -5.20
CA ARG A 231 -7.28 -8.76 -6.27
C ARG A 231 -6.23 -9.52 -7.06
N TYR A 232 -6.55 -10.72 -7.52
CA TYR A 232 -5.63 -11.55 -8.29
C TYR A 232 -6.34 -12.48 -9.28
N VAL A 233 -5.57 -12.96 -10.26
CA VAL A 233 -5.94 -14.08 -11.14
C VAL A 233 -4.76 -15.05 -11.14
N TYR A 234 -5.03 -16.34 -10.91
CA TYR A 234 -4.03 -17.41 -10.84
C TYR A 234 -4.22 -18.40 -11.98
N GLN A 235 -3.12 -18.83 -12.60
CA GLN A 235 -3.09 -19.83 -13.67
C GLN A 235 -2.50 -21.15 -13.14
N GLY A 236 -3.38 -22.07 -12.77
CA GLY A 236 -3.00 -23.37 -12.22
C GLY A 236 -2.34 -24.34 -13.20
N ASN A 237 -2.48 -24.15 -14.52
CA ASN A 237 -1.91 -25.05 -15.53
C ASN A 237 -0.43 -24.75 -15.89
N GLY A 238 0.18 -23.71 -15.30
CA GLY A 238 1.57 -23.32 -15.54
C GLY A 238 1.82 -22.47 -16.79
N SER A 239 0.79 -22.20 -17.62
CA SER A 239 0.85 -21.18 -18.66
C SER A 239 1.03 -19.79 -18.06
N ASN A 240 1.62 -18.86 -18.82
CA ASN A 240 1.68 -17.45 -18.49
C ASN A 240 0.42 -16.67 -18.92
N SER A 241 -0.56 -17.32 -19.56
CA SER A 241 -1.82 -16.70 -19.99
C SER A 241 -2.96 -16.92 -18.98
N PHE A 242 -3.77 -15.88 -18.76
CA PHE A 242 -4.99 -15.92 -17.95
C PHE A 242 -6.27 -16.09 -18.77
N LEU A 243 -6.16 -16.49 -20.04
CA LEU A 243 -7.31 -16.88 -20.84
C LEU A 243 -7.69 -18.34 -20.54
N LYS A 244 -8.99 -18.60 -20.45
CA LYS A 244 -9.56 -19.94 -20.39
C LYS A 244 -9.20 -20.68 -21.67
N THR A 245 -8.52 -21.82 -21.56
CA THR A 245 -8.39 -22.77 -22.66
C THR A 245 -9.78 -23.23 -23.07
N ALA A 246 -10.09 -23.22 -24.37
CA ALA A 246 -11.34 -23.78 -24.86
C ALA A 246 -11.37 -25.27 -24.51
N SER A 247 -12.44 -25.73 -23.86
CA SER A 247 -12.70 -27.15 -23.68
C SER A 247 -12.85 -27.79 -25.06
N ALA A 248 -12.02 -28.79 -25.36
CA ALA A 248 -12.18 -29.58 -26.58
C ALA A 248 -13.61 -30.15 -26.62
N PRO A 249 -14.29 -30.14 -27.78
CA PRO A 249 -15.62 -30.73 -27.89
C PRO A 249 -15.53 -32.22 -27.54
N THR A 250 -16.36 -32.67 -26.60
CA THR A 250 -16.49 -34.07 -26.25
C THR A 250 -17.08 -34.84 -27.43
N ALA A 251 -16.21 -35.48 -28.21
CA ALA A 251 -16.62 -36.40 -29.26
C ALA A 251 -17.25 -37.65 -28.62
N ASN A 252 -18.57 -37.63 -28.40
CA ASN A 252 -19.41 -38.79 -28.15
C ASN A 252 -20.90 -38.42 -28.25
N GLU A 253 -21.39 -38.29 -29.48
CA GLU A 253 -22.79 -38.62 -29.79
C GLU A 253 -22.82 -39.28 -31.17
N VAL A 254 -22.62 -40.60 -31.17
CA VAL A 254 -22.82 -41.43 -32.36
C VAL A 254 -24.32 -41.65 -32.49
N ALA A 255 -24.96 -40.99 -33.46
CA ALA A 255 -26.36 -41.21 -33.77
C ALA A 255 -26.57 -42.66 -34.28
N PRO A 256 -27.59 -43.39 -33.80
CA PRO A 256 -28.01 -44.65 -34.41
C PRO A 256 -28.74 -44.38 -35.73
N LEU A 257 -28.62 -45.35 -36.65
CA LEU A 257 -29.33 -45.44 -37.93
C LEU A 257 -30.79 -45.90 -37.76
#